data_AF-D9SUG6-F1
#
_entry.id   AF-D9SUG6-F1
#
_cell.length_a   1.000
_cell.length_b   1.000
_cell.length_c   1.000
_cell.angle_alpha   90.00
_cell.angle_beta   90.00
_cell.angle_gamma   90.00
#
_symmetry.space_group_name_H-M   'P 1'
#
loop_
_entity.id
_entity.type
_entity.pdbx_description
1 polymer ?
#
loop_
_entity_poly.entity_id
_entity_poly.type
_entity_poly.pdbx_seq_one_letter_code
_entity_poly.pdbx_strand_id
1 'polypeptide(L)'
;MIRNRFCYKKIKLSYKADKLFKEFLKNVESCNLNPLKVFTLQEIADLIPYKLSNIEKYSTYNYSFMSMFAGQKGRDYFNFVKPSVKRNLTEICNDSARNNKAWQKLFANEGVRINPKYIMDLWNKAYLMIYNPEEYYWHNINDAIEKIKMDGSYLDSWSSGARKNFEEGARVYLIQLGVEEKGIFASGWINEPSYSALHWIETKAEEGLYTNYVDIEFDCIVNPHEGKILSKEILDKHFPSMNWSQRASGVEMKDVDLNELEELWSSFSGKTTEIIRTKVDLLAEEVINPERYIEGSTRQIYVNAYERNKKARNKCIEIYGYNCSVCGVNLEEIYGEIAKEFIHVHHIKPISSINQEYEIDPETDLVPICPNCHAVIHRRNQDISISELKDIIKNK
;
A
#
# COMPACT_ATOMS: atom_id res chain seq x y z
N MET A 1 -3.86 14.32 -23.06
CA MET A 1 -4.67 15.13 -22.13
C MET A 1 -3.87 15.27 -20.85
N ILE A 2 -3.69 16.50 -20.34
CA ILE A 2 -3.05 16.76 -19.05
C ILE A 2 -4.00 16.18 -17.98
N ARG A 3 -3.61 15.08 -17.34
CA ARG A 3 -4.34 14.54 -16.17
C ARG A 3 -4.25 15.59 -15.07
N ASN A 4 -5.36 16.03 -14.51
CA ASN A 4 -5.41 17.04 -13.45
C ASN A 4 -5.20 16.35 -12.10
N ARG A 5 -3.94 16.01 -11.80
CA ARG A 5 -3.51 15.12 -10.70
C ARG A 5 -3.37 15.82 -9.37
N PHE A 6 -3.53 17.15 -9.34
CA PHE A 6 -3.27 17.98 -8.17
C PHE A 6 -4.36 19.00 -7.87
N CYS A 7 -4.64 19.21 -6.58
CA CYS A 7 -5.67 20.14 -6.10
C CYS A 7 -5.12 21.57 -6.03
N TYR A 8 -5.00 22.21 -7.20
CA TYR A 8 -4.45 23.58 -7.32
C TYR A 8 -5.23 24.63 -6.51
N LYS A 9 -6.53 24.42 -6.26
CA LYS A 9 -7.38 25.33 -5.47
C LYS A 9 -6.92 25.46 -4.01
N LYS A 10 -6.21 24.46 -3.46
CA LYS A 10 -5.69 24.47 -2.08
C LYS A 10 -4.38 25.28 -1.93
N ILE A 11 -3.84 25.80 -3.02
CA ILE A 11 -2.60 26.60 -3.04
C ILE A 11 -2.97 28.09 -3.07
N LYS A 12 -2.62 28.84 -2.02
CA LYS A 12 -3.00 30.27 -1.87
C LYS A 12 -2.34 31.22 -2.87
N LEU A 13 -1.28 30.79 -3.58
CA LEU A 13 -0.51 31.56 -4.58
C LEU A 13 -0.05 32.96 -4.14
N SER A 14 0.04 33.19 -2.83
CA SER A 14 0.33 34.50 -2.23
C SER A 14 1.83 34.77 -2.15
N TYR A 15 2.67 33.74 -2.26
CA TYR A 15 4.13 33.85 -2.18
C TYR A 15 4.84 33.14 -3.34
N LYS A 16 6.11 33.50 -3.56
CA LYS A 16 6.96 32.86 -4.58
C LYS A 16 7.16 31.36 -4.33
N ALA A 17 7.22 30.95 -3.06
CA ALA A 17 7.23 29.53 -2.66
C ALA A 17 5.99 28.79 -3.16
N ASP A 18 4.80 29.38 -3.02
CA ASP A 18 3.53 28.81 -3.48
C ASP A 18 3.51 28.64 -5.01
N LYS A 19 4.10 29.61 -5.73
CA LYS A 19 4.24 29.57 -7.20
C LYS A 19 5.22 28.48 -7.64
N LEU A 20 6.37 28.35 -6.95
CA LEU A 20 7.31 27.26 -7.19
C LEU A 20 6.65 25.91 -6.94
N PHE A 21 5.93 25.74 -5.83
CA PHE A 21 5.24 24.49 -5.55
C PHE A 21 4.20 24.16 -6.63
N LYS A 22 3.41 25.14 -7.08
CA LYS A 22 2.49 24.92 -8.21
C LYS A 22 3.22 24.50 -9.49
N GLU A 23 4.37 25.10 -9.78
CA GLU A 23 5.16 24.77 -10.97
C GLU A 23 5.80 23.37 -10.87
N PHE A 24 6.25 22.99 -9.67
CA PHE A 24 6.68 21.62 -9.37
C PHE A 24 5.60 20.61 -9.72
N LEU A 25 4.36 20.82 -9.22
CA LEU A 25 3.25 19.90 -9.46
C LEU A 25 2.94 19.77 -10.96
N LYS A 26 2.95 20.87 -11.72
CA LYS A 26 2.79 20.82 -13.18
C LYS A 26 3.89 20.02 -13.87
N ASN A 27 5.14 20.12 -13.40
CA ASN A 27 6.26 19.39 -14.00
C ASN A 27 6.25 17.90 -13.61
N VAL A 28 5.78 17.57 -12.42
CA VAL A 28 5.45 16.17 -12.06
C VAL A 28 4.38 15.64 -13.02
N GLU A 29 3.34 16.43 -13.29
CA GLU A 29 2.29 16.14 -14.28
C GLU A 29 2.83 15.93 -15.70
N SER A 30 3.58 16.89 -16.24
CA SER A 30 4.06 16.87 -17.63
C SER A 30 5.08 15.75 -17.89
N CYS A 31 5.93 15.45 -16.91
CA CYS A 31 6.88 14.34 -16.97
C CYS A 31 6.26 12.97 -16.62
N ASN A 32 4.95 12.91 -16.36
CA ASN A 32 4.24 11.69 -15.97
C ASN A 32 4.87 10.96 -14.76
N LEU A 33 5.45 11.70 -13.82
CA LEU A 33 6.07 11.12 -12.63
C LEU A 33 5.01 10.65 -11.62
N ASN A 34 5.30 9.61 -10.84
CA ASN A 34 4.43 9.15 -9.75
C ASN A 34 4.36 10.23 -8.65
N PRO A 35 3.19 10.83 -8.33
CA PRO A 35 3.08 11.86 -7.31
C PRO A 35 3.29 11.35 -5.88
N LEU A 36 3.25 10.03 -5.66
CA LEU A 36 3.42 9.38 -4.35
C LEU A 36 4.86 8.99 -4.03
N LYS A 37 5.77 9.05 -5.01
CA LYS A 37 7.17 8.68 -4.79
C LYS A 37 7.85 9.63 -3.80
N VAL A 38 8.94 9.18 -3.18
CA VAL A 38 9.88 10.09 -2.52
C VAL A 38 10.66 10.89 -3.57
N PHE A 39 10.71 12.20 -3.39
CA PHE A 39 11.56 13.12 -4.12
C PHE A 39 12.65 13.64 -3.19
N THR A 40 13.89 13.66 -3.66
CA THR A 40 14.95 14.45 -3.02
C THR A 40 14.73 15.94 -3.26
N LEU A 41 15.24 16.79 -2.37
CA LEU A 41 15.17 18.24 -2.58
C LEU A 41 15.85 18.67 -3.88
N GLN A 42 16.90 17.94 -4.31
CA GLN A 42 17.59 18.16 -5.57
C GLN A 42 16.70 17.81 -6.78
N GLU A 43 16.03 16.64 -6.78
CA GLU A 43 15.10 16.28 -7.87
C GLU A 43 13.97 17.32 -8.04
N ILE A 44 13.45 17.86 -6.94
CA ILE A 44 12.45 18.94 -6.99
C ILE A 44 13.02 20.18 -7.68
N ALA A 45 14.27 20.53 -7.38
CA ALA A 45 14.92 21.68 -7.99
C ALA A 45 15.26 21.47 -9.47
N ASP A 46 15.62 20.25 -9.86
CA ASP A 46 15.87 19.87 -11.24
C ASP A 46 14.60 19.93 -12.09
N LEU A 47 13.44 19.66 -11.48
CA LEU A 47 12.12 19.81 -12.08
C LEU A 47 11.64 21.26 -12.18
N ILE A 48 12.29 22.23 -11.53
CA ILE A 48 11.91 23.66 -11.60
C ILE A 48 13.16 24.51 -11.82
N PRO A 49 13.90 24.32 -12.92
CA PRO A 49 15.16 25.01 -13.11
C PRO A 49 14.95 26.52 -13.14
N TYR A 50 15.95 27.27 -12.65
CA TYR A 50 15.86 28.73 -12.49
C TYR A 50 15.26 29.46 -13.70
N LYS A 51 15.68 29.08 -14.91
CA LYS A 51 15.21 29.70 -16.17
C LYS A 51 13.70 29.51 -16.42
N LEU A 52 13.09 28.46 -15.88
CA LEU A 52 11.67 28.15 -16.02
C LEU A 52 10.84 28.61 -14.81
N SER A 53 11.48 29.09 -13.75
CA SER A 53 10.82 29.46 -12.48
C SER A 53 10.09 30.82 -12.52
N ASN A 54 10.28 31.63 -13.57
CA ASN A 54 9.78 33.01 -13.67
C ASN A 54 10.23 33.93 -12.50
N ILE A 55 11.38 33.64 -11.86
CA ILE A 55 11.98 34.47 -10.82
C ILE A 55 13.19 35.22 -11.38
N GLU A 56 13.15 36.55 -11.35
CA GLU A 56 14.18 37.42 -11.95
C GLU A 56 15.55 37.37 -11.26
N LYS A 57 15.59 37.10 -9.94
CA LYS A 57 16.82 37.12 -9.14
C LYS A 57 17.12 35.73 -8.58
N TYR A 58 18.33 35.23 -8.85
CA TYR A 58 18.78 33.91 -8.37
C TYR A 58 18.82 33.81 -6.83
N SER A 59 19.11 34.90 -6.13
CA SER A 59 19.03 34.95 -4.66
C SER A 59 17.60 34.74 -4.15
N THR A 60 16.61 35.29 -4.87
CA THR A 60 15.20 35.14 -4.55
C THR A 60 14.68 33.74 -4.90
N TYR A 61 15.20 33.13 -5.96
CA TYR A 61 14.92 31.74 -6.31
C TYR A 61 15.32 30.80 -5.18
N ASN A 62 16.57 30.89 -4.73
CA ASN A 62 17.09 30.04 -3.64
C ASN A 62 16.32 30.24 -2.32
N TYR A 63 16.01 31.50 -1.98
CA TYR A 63 15.17 31.78 -0.81
C TYR A 63 13.75 31.22 -0.96
N SER A 64 13.18 31.25 -2.17
CA SER A 64 11.84 30.71 -2.41
C SER A 64 11.82 29.19 -2.23
N PHE A 65 12.88 28.47 -2.62
CA PHE A 65 13.06 27.04 -2.30
C PHE A 65 13.19 26.79 -0.80
N MET A 66 14.06 27.54 -0.11
CA MET A 66 14.17 27.49 1.35
C MET A 66 12.79 27.66 2.03
N SER A 67 12.03 28.68 1.61
CA SER A 67 10.69 28.96 2.15
C SER A 67 9.63 27.93 1.71
N MET A 68 9.84 27.21 0.61
CA MET A 68 8.93 26.17 0.12
C MET A 68 9.12 24.87 0.91
N PHE A 69 10.36 24.55 1.26
CA PHE A 69 10.71 23.38 2.07
C PHE A 69 10.51 23.62 3.57
N ALA A 70 10.66 24.86 4.04
CA ALA A 70 10.40 25.23 5.43
C ALA A 70 8.90 25.33 5.75
N GLY A 71 8.55 25.07 7.02
CA GLY A 71 7.17 25.17 7.53
C GLY A 71 6.66 26.61 7.76
N GLN A 72 7.38 27.62 7.27
CA GLN A 72 7.04 29.03 7.51
C GLN A 72 5.63 29.36 7.03
N LYS A 73 4.90 30.16 7.82
CA LYS A 73 3.53 30.64 7.50
C LYS A 73 2.50 29.51 7.28
N GLY A 74 2.68 28.38 7.97
CA GLY A 74 1.77 27.24 7.90
C GLY A 74 1.85 26.48 6.57
N ARG A 75 2.99 26.56 5.86
CA ARG A 75 3.22 25.77 4.65
C ARG A 75 3.52 24.33 4.99
N ASP A 76 2.79 23.45 4.35
CA ASP A 76 2.84 22.02 4.55
C ASP A 76 2.82 21.30 3.20
N TYR A 77 3.48 21.87 2.19
CA TYR A 77 3.59 21.30 0.85
C TYR A 77 4.20 19.91 0.82
N PHE A 78 5.06 19.61 1.79
CA PHE A 78 5.82 18.37 1.84
C PHE A 78 5.77 17.72 3.21
N ASN A 79 5.67 16.39 3.19
CA ASN A 79 5.94 15.50 4.32
C ASN A 79 7.40 15.04 4.20
N PHE A 80 8.24 15.37 5.17
CA PHE A 80 9.66 14.97 5.13
C PHE A 80 9.81 13.54 5.66
N VAL A 81 10.63 12.74 4.98
CA VAL A 81 11.01 11.40 5.46
C VAL A 81 11.66 11.51 6.84
N LYS A 82 12.51 12.54 7.04
CA LYS A 82 13.07 12.91 8.34
C LYS A 82 12.45 14.21 8.85
N PRO A 83 11.55 14.18 9.85
CA PRO A 83 10.90 15.39 10.38
C PRO A 83 11.87 16.45 10.93
N SER A 84 13.06 16.04 11.39
CA SER A 84 14.12 16.96 11.85
C SER A 84 14.63 17.90 10.74
N VAL A 85 14.64 17.46 9.49
CA VAL A 85 15.11 18.28 8.35
C VAL A 85 14.20 19.49 8.13
N LYS A 86 12.88 19.31 8.21
CA LYS A 86 11.92 20.42 8.12
C LYS A 86 12.12 21.45 9.23
N ARG A 87 12.40 20.98 10.46
CA ARG A 87 12.70 21.87 11.61
C ARG A 87 13.97 22.68 11.36
N ASN A 88 15.06 22.02 10.99
CA ASN A 88 16.34 22.68 10.71
C ASN A 88 16.23 23.71 9.58
N LEU A 89 15.54 23.37 8.47
CA LEU A 89 15.28 24.32 7.37
C LEU A 89 14.46 25.53 7.84
N THR A 90 13.48 25.30 8.72
CA THR A 90 12.64 26.37 9.27
C THR A 90 13.45 27.30 10.19
N GLU A 91 14.31 26.75 11.03
CA GLU A 91 15.24 27.50 11.87
C GLU A 91 16.18 28.36 11.03
N ILE A 92 16.81 27.77 10.00
CA ILE A 92 17.68 28.52 9.07
C ILE A 92 16.91 29.64 8.37
N CYS A 93 15.66 29.43 7.96
CA CYS A 93 14.86 30.48 7.33
C CYS A 93 14.48 31.63 8.27
N ASN A 94 14.41 31.38 9.58
CA ASN A 94 14.10 32.40 10.59
C ASN A 94 15.34 33.18 11.04
N ASP A 95 16.55 32.71 10.70
CA ASP A 95 17.79 33.43 10.99
C ASP A 95 17.97 34.65 10.06
N SER A 96 18.33 35.78 10.66
CA SER A 96 18.68 37.01 9.95
C SER A 96 19.95 36.85 9.08
N ALA A 97 20.90 36.01 9.51
CA ALA A 97 22.16 35.70 8.83
C ALA A 97 22.07 34.47 7.90
N ARG A 98 20.85 34.03 7.57
CA ARG A 98 20.58 32.79 6.83
C ARG A 98 21.37 32.64 5.53
N ASN A 99 21.80 31.41 5.27
CA ASN A 99 22.32 30.99 3.98
C ASN A 99 21.18 30.46 3.09
N ASN A 100 20.78 31.24 2.08
CA ASN A 100 19.70 30.84 1.16
C ASN A 100 20.02 29.58 0.31
N LYS A 101 21.28 29.12 0.29
CA LYS A 101 21.72 27.89 -0.39
C LYS A 101 21.86 26.69 0.56
N ALA A 102 21.46 26.83 1.83
CA ALA A 102 21.61 25.76 2.81
C ALA A 102 20.91 24.46 2.37
N TRP A 103 19.73 24.55 1.77
CA TRP A 103 19.02 23.38 1.24
C TRP A 103 19.84 22.61 0.20
N GLN A 104 20.56 23.30 -0.70
CA GLN A 104 21.42 22.65 -1.71
C GLN A 104 22.64 21.99 -1.09
N LYS A 105 23.27 22.64 -0.12
CA LYS A 105 24.57 22.17 0.42
C LYS A 105 24.42 21.08 1.47
N LEU A 106 23.35 21.16 2.28
CA LEU A 106 23.20 20.36 3.48
C LEU A 106 22.07 19.32 3.37
N PHE A 107 21.08 19.55 2.49
CA PHE A 107 19.84 18.79 2.49
C PHE A 107 19.42 18.32 1.09
N ALA A 108 20.27 18.46 0.05
CA ALA A 108 19.92 18.15 -1.33
C ALA A 108 19.39 16.72 -1.52
N ASN A 109 19.98 15.76 -0.81
CA ASN A 109 19.62 14.35 -0.88
C ASN A 109 18.54 13.93 0.13
N GLU A 110 18.00 14.87 0.92
CA GLU A 110 16.95 14.53 1.89
C GLU A 110 15.62 14.32 1.16
N GLY A 111 14.94 13.23 1.51
CA GLY A 111 13.70 12.80 0.88
C GLY A 111 12.47 13.48 1.46
N VAL A 112 11.55 13.85 0.56
CA VAL A 112 10.24 14.40 0.87
C VAL A 112 9.16 13.80 -0.03
N ARG A 113 7.94 13.78 0.46
CA ARG A 113 6.74 13.43 -0.30
C ARG A 113 5.85 14.66 -0.44
N ILE A 114 5.17 14.79 -1.57
CA ILE A 114 4.12 15.80 -1.74
C ILE A 114 3.08 15.55 -0.65
N ASN A 115 2.68 16.57 0.10
CA ASN A 115 1.63 16.39 1.09
C ASN A 115 0.37 15.91 0.37
N PRO A 116 -0.17 14.74 0.75
CA PRO A 116 -1.31 14.11 0.10
C PRO A 116 -2.53 15.02 -0.10
N LYS A 117 -2.70 16.07 0.72
CA LYS A 117 -3.79 17.03 0.54
C LYS A 117 -3.78 17.80 -0.78
N TYR A 118 -2.62 17.87 -1.44
CA TYR A 118 -2.43 18.53 -2.72
C TYR A 118 -2.53 17.58 -3.91
N ILE A 119 -2.58 16.28 -3.69
CA ILE A 119 -2.70 15.26 -4.73
C ILE A 119 -4.21 14.98 -4.90
N MET A 120 -4.73 15.18 -6.12
CA MET A 120 -6.06 14.73 -6.51
C MET A 120 -6.02 13.25 -6.94
N ASP A 121 -4.91 12.80 -7.52
CA ASP A 121 -4.71 11.43 -8.05
C ASP A 121 -4.28 10.41 -6.99
N LEU A 122 -4.82 10.49 -5.76
CA LEU A 122 -4.84 9.28 -4.92
C LEU A 122 -5.87 8.25 -5.43
N TRP A 123 -6.66 8.60 -6.45
CA TRP A 123 -7.72 7.78 -7.00
C TRP A 123 -7.73 7.82 -8.54
N ASN A 124 -6.80 7.12 -9.19
CA ASN A 124 -6.89 7.02 -10.66
C ASN A 124 -8.05 6.14 -11.09
N LYS A 125 -8.37 5.12 -10.29
CA LYS A 125 -9.53 4.26 -10.49
C LYS A 125 -10.05 3.81 -9.14
N ALA A 126 -11.37 3.71 -9.05
CA ALA A 126 -12.03 2.93 -8.02
C ALA A 126 -12.88 1.85 -8.68
N TYR A 127 -12.98 0.72 -7.99
CA TYR A 127 -13.79 -0.40 -8.40
C TYR A 127 -14.86 -0.70 -7.35
N LEU A 128 -16.07 -0.94 -7.80
CA LEU A 128 -17.18 -1.39 -6.97
C LEU A 128 -17.30 -2.91 -7.09
N MET A 129 -17.13 -3.61 -5.96
CA MET A 129 -17.28 -5.07 -5.85
C MET A 129 -18.59 -5.43 -5.17
N ILE A 130 -19.23 -6.50 -5.63
CA ILE A 130 -20.52 -6.93 -5.09
C ILE A 130 -20.30 -7.97 -3.99
N TYR A 131 -21.07 -7.83 -2.91
CA TYR A 131 -21.29 -8.83 -1.88
C TYR A 131 -22.79 -9.16 -1.83
N ASN A 132 -23.15 -10.45 -1.87
CA ASN A 132 -24.51 -10.91 -1.64
C ASN A 132 -24.50 -11.96 -0.52
N PRO A 133 -24.97 -11.64 0.71
CA PRO A 133 -24.92 -12.56 1.84
C PRO A 133 -25.81 -13.80 1.67
N GLU A 134 -26.79 -13.78 0.75
CA GLU A 134 -27.60 -14.97 0.44
C GLU A 134 -26.85 -15.98 -0.43
N GLU A 135 -25.88 -15.52 -1.23
CA GLU A 135 -25.09 -16.42 -2.07
C GLU A 135 -23.76 -16.80 -1.39
N TYR A 136 -23.14 -15.85 -0.69
CA TYR A 136 -21.91 -16.05 0.06
C TYR A 136 -21.97 -15.29 1.39
N TYR A 137 -22.11 -16.02 2.49
CA TYR A 137 -22.13 -15.42 3.83
C TYR A 137 -20.70 -15.31 4.38
N TRP A 138 -20.28 -14.09 4.71
CA TRP A 138 -18.93 -13.84 5.23
C TRP A 138 -18.84 -14.14 6.74
N HIS A 139 -18.71 -15.42 7.08
CA HIS A 139 -18.78 -15.93 8.46
C HIS A 139 -17.80 -15.28 9.45
N ASN A 140 -16.61 -14.88 9.01
CA ASN A 140 -15.54 -14.33 9.85
C ASN A 140 -15.33 -12.83 9.66
N ILE A 141 -16.37 -12.08 9.28
CA ILE A 141 -16.27 -10.63 9.06
C ILE A 141 -15.80 -9.86 10.31
N ASN A 142 -16.15 -10.32 11.52
CA ASN A 142 -15.71 -9.70 12.76
C ASN A 142 -14.22 -9.91 13.00
N ASP A 143 -13.69 -11.09 12.70
CA ASP A 143 -12.25 -11.37 12.77
C ASP A 143 -11.48 -10.48 11.79
N ALA A 144 -12.02 -10.25 10.59
CA ALA A 144 -11.44 -9.33 9.61
C ALA A 144 -11.42 -7.89 10.14
N ILE A 145 -12.50 -7.42 10.78
CA ILE A 145 -12.57 -6.10 11.43
C ILE A 145 -11.53 -5.99 12.56
N GLU A 146 -11.39 -7.03 13.39
CA GLU A 146 -10.39 -7.05 14.47
C GLU A 146 -8.97 -7.03 13.92
N LYS A 147 -8.67 -7.80 12.87
CA LYS A 147 -7.38 -7.75 12.17
C LYS A 147 -7.07 -6.37 11.61
N ILE A 148 -8.04 -5.70 10.97
CA ILE A 148 -7.83 -4.31 10.50
C ILE A 148 -7.50 -3.37 11.66
N LYS A 149 -8.12 -3.54 12.83
CA LYS A 149 -7.81 -2.71 14.01
C LYS A 149 -6.42 -2.99 14.57
N MET A 150 -5.99 -4.25 14.58
CA MET A 150 -4.68 -4.67 15.12
C MET A 150 -3.55 -4.34 14.16
N ASP A 151 -3.70 -4.71 12.88
CA ASP A 151 -2.62 -4.73 11.90
C ASP A 151 -2.73 -3.58 10.87
N GLY A 152 -3.85 -2.85 10.88
CA GLY A 152 -4.15 -1.77 9.92
C GLY A 152 -4.72 -2.26 8.58
N SER A 153 -4.75 -3.58 8.37
CA SER A 153 -5.23 -4.18 7.14
C SER A 153 -5.76 -5.60 7.29
N TYR A 154 -6.50 -6.05 6.26
CA TYR A 154 -6.87 -7.44 6.11
C TYR A 154 -6.88 -7.80 4.61
N LEU A 155 -6.03 -8.75 4.21
CA LEU A 155 -5.95 -9.21 2.83
C LEU A 155 -6.95 -10.36 2.61
N ASP A 156 -7.79 -10.24 1.58
CA ASP A 156 -8.68 -11.31 1.14
C ASP A 156 -8.84 -11.32 -0.39
N SER A 157 -9.31 -12.43 -0.93
CA SER A 157 -9.54 -12.62 -2.36
C SER A 157 -11.03 -12.48 -2.68
N TRP A 158 -11.37 -11.64 -3.66
CA TRP A 158 -12.75 -11.35 -4.02
C TRP A 158 -13.05 -11.65 -5.48
N SER A 159 -14.18 -12.29 -5.76
CA SER A 159 -14.57 -12.62 -7.14
C SER A 159 -14.91 -11.35 -7.93
N SER A 160 -14.22 -11.15 -9.04
CA SER A 160 -14.45 -10.08 -10.00
C SER A 160 -15.37 -10.49 -11.17
N GLY A 161 -15.88 -11.73 -11.15
CA GLY A 161 -16.74 -12.26 -12.20
C GLY A 161 -16.03 -12.26 -13.56
N ALA A 162 -16.62 -11.59 -14.56
CA ALA A 162 -16.05 -11.54 -15.91
C ALA A 162 -14.85 -10.59 -16.05
N ARG A 163 -14.58 -9.70 -15.07
CA ARG A 163 -13.51 -8.71 -15.18
C ARG A 163 -12.14 -9.31 -14.81
N LYS A 164 -11.17 -9.05 -15.68
CA LYS A 164 -9.77 -9.56 -15.59
C LYS A 164 -8.70 -8.48 -15.50
N ASN A 165 -9.08 -7.21 -15.53
CA ASN A 165 -8.13 -6.11 -15.59
C ASN A 165 -8.47 -5.12 -14.49
N PHE A 166 -7.64 -5.15 -13.45
CA PHE A 166 -7.61 -4.21 -12.34
C PHE A 166 -6.28 -3.48 -12.36
N GLU A 167 -6.31 -2.21 -12.00
CA GLU A 167 -5.09 -1.43 -11.77
C GLU A 167 -4.63 -1.70 -10.34
N GLU A 168 -3.40 -2.18 -10.18
CA GLU A 168 -2.76 -2.37 -8.88
C GLU A 168 -2.75 -1.05 -8.10
N GLY A 169 -3.03 -1.11 -6.80
CA GLY A 169 -3.19 0.08 -5.95
C GLY A 169 -4.46 0.88 -6.19
N ALA A 170 -5.38 0.44 -7.07
CA ALA A 170 -6.68 1.09 -7.23
C ALA A 170 -7.55 0.94 -5.97
N ARG A 171 -8.40 1.94 -5.71
CA ARG A 171 -9.33 1.91 -4.58
C ARG A 171 -10.44 0.89 -4.85
N VAL A 172 -10.89 0.21 -3.81
CA VAL A 172 -12.03 -0.70 -3.89
C VAL A 172 -13.07 -0.36 -2.84
N TYR A 173 -14.34 -0.44 -3.23
CA TYR A 173 -15.49 -0.40 -2.34
C TYR A 173 -16.32 -1.67 -2.52
N LEU A 174 -16.75 -2.27 -1.42
CA LEU A 174 -17.70 -3.39 -1.44
C LEU A 174 -19.10 -2.89 -1.12
N ILE A 175 -20.05 -3.29 -1.95
CA ILE A 175 -21.47 -3.00 -1.79
C ILE A 175 -22.26 -4.28 -1.50
N GLN A 176 -23.06 -4.26 -0.43
CA GLN A 176 -24.03 -5.31 -0.15
C GLN A 176 -25.25 -5.13 -1.04
N LEU A 177 -25.61 -6.20 -1.73
CA LEU A 177 -26.82 -6.35 -2.54
C LEU A 177 -27.52 -7.66 -2.17
N GLY A 178 -28.64 -7.97 -2.83
CA GLY A 178 -29.44 -9.18 -2.56
C GLY A 178 -30.42 -9.03 -1.40
N VAL A 179 -29.99 -8.39 -0.31
CA VAL A 179 -30.82 -8.14 0.90
C VAL A 179 -31.00 -6.64 1.17
N GLU A 180 -31.99 -6.29 1.99
CA GLU A 180 -32.04 -4.98 2.65
C GLU A 180 -31.33 -5.06 4.02
N GLU A 181 -30.59 -4.03 4.45
CA GLU A 181 -30.29 -2.78 3.74
C GLU A 181 -29.15 -2.94 2.72
N LYS A 182 -29.24 -2.20 1.60
CA LYS A 182 -28.20 -2.14 0.55
C LYS A 182 -27.27 -0.96 0.75
N GLY A 183 -26.00 -1.12 0.39
CA GLY A 183 -25.02 -0.02 0.47
C GLY A 183 -23.57 -0.45 0.64
N ILE A 184 -22.68 0.52 0.76
CA ILE A 184 -21.24 0.25 0.94
C ILE A 184 -20.97 -0.11 2.40
N PHE A 185 -20.19 -1.16 2.64
CA PHE A 185 -19.81 -1.57 4.00
C PHE A 185 -18.30 -1.83 4.16
N ALA A 186 -17.53 -1.82 3.08
CA ALA A 186 -16.09 -1.98 3.17
C ALA A 186 -15.34 -1.23 2.08
N SER A 187 -14.08 -0.93 2.37
CA SER A 187 -13.11 -0.35 1.45
C SER A 187 -11.76 -1.06 1.54
N GLY A 188 -11.00 -0.98 0.45
CA GLY A 188 -9.66 -1.55 0.38
C GLY A 188 -8.88 -1.07 -0.83
N TRP A 189 -7.82 -1.80 -1.15
CA TRP A 189 -6.92 -1.54 -2.26
C TRP A 189 -6.67 -2.82 -3.04
N ILE A 190 -6.59 -2.73 -4.36
CA ILE A 190 -6.14 -3.86 -5.19
C ILE A 190 -4.67 -4.13 -4.86
N ASN A 191 -4.36 -5.33 -4.36
CA ASN A 191 -3.00 -5.72 -3.99
C ASN A 191 -2.20 -6.27 -5.18
N GLU A 192 -2.85 -7.03 -6.08
CA GLU A 192 -2.17 -7.78 -7.15
C GLU A 192 -3.04 -7.94 -8.42
N PRO A 193 -2.45 -8.31 -9.57
CA PRO A 193 -3.21 -8.61 -10.79
C PRO A 193 -4.21 -9.76 -10.57
N SER A 194 -5.37 -9.66 -11.20
CA SER A 194 -6.40 -10.70 -11.08
C SER A 194 -5.95 -12.04 -11.64
N TYR A 195 -6.37 -13.11 -10.99
CA TYR A 195 -6.10 -14.49 -11.39
C TYR A 195 -7.40 -15.27 -11.58
N SER A 196 -7.32 -16.41 -12.26
CA SER A 196 -8.47 -17.31 -12.43
C SER A 196 -8.35 -18.50 -11.49
N ALA A 197 -9.43 -18.81 -10.79
CA ALA A 197 -9.53 -19.99 -9.93
C ALA A 197 -10.93 -20.60 -10.04
N LEU A 198 -11.13 -21.79 -9.44
CA LEU A 198 -12.44 -22.45 -9.40
C LEU A 198 -13.51 -21.49 -8.88
N HIS A 199 -14.72 -21.61 -9.44
CA HIS A 199 -15.83 -20.76 -9.03
C HIS A 199 -16.13 -20.94 -7.54
N TRP A 200 -16.34 -19.85 -6.80
CA TRP A 200 -16.68 -19.91 -5.36
C TRP A 200 -18.04 -20.57 -5.05
N ILE A 201 -18.83 -20.93 -6.07
CA ILE A 201 -20.08 -21.66 -5.90
C ILE A 201 -19.74 -23.13 -6.07
N GLU A 202 -19.96 -23.93 -5.02
CA GLU A 202 -19.53 -25.33 -4.93
C GLU A 202 -19.99 -26.16 -6.14
N THR A 203 -21.26 -26.08 -6.52
CA THR A 203 -21.80 -26.82 -7.68
C THR A 203 -21.11 -26.46 -9.00
N LYS A 204 -20.77 -25.18 -9.20
CA LYS A 204 -20.03 -24.73 -10.38
C LYS A 204 -18.56 -25.17 -10.32
N ALA A 205 -17.96 -25.20 -9.13
CA ALA A 205 -16.61 -25.70 -8.94
C ALA A 205 -16.52 -27.21 -9.25
N GLU A 206 -17.51 -27.99 -8.81
CA GLU A 206 -17.64 -29.43 -9.10
C GLU A 206 -17.79 -29.70 -10.60
N GLU A 207 -18.47 -28.83 -11.33
CA GLU A 207 -18.55 -28.83 -12.81
C GLU A 207 -17.24 -28.37 -13.49
N GLY A 208 -16.21 -28.00 -12.72
CA GLY A 208 -14.93 -27.53 -13.23
C GLY A 208 -14.98 -26.11 -13.81
N LEU A 209 -15.97 -25.29 -13.43
CA LEU A 209 -16.08 -23.90 -13.86
C LEU A 209 -15.16 -22.99 -13.03
N TYR A 210 -14.63 -21.97 -13.70
CA TYR A 210 -13.71 -20.99 -13.14
C TYR A 210 -14.33 -19.59 -13.12
N THR A 211 -13.87 -18.74 -12.22
CA THR A 211 -14.13 -17.29 -12.21
C THR A 211 -12.82 -16.54 -12.00
N ASN A 212 -12.86 -15.21 -12.18
CA ASN A 212 -11.72 -14.36 -11.88
C ASN A 212 -11.83 -13.83 -10.45
N TYR A 213 -10.67 -13.69 -9.81
CA TYR A 213 -10.49 -13.16 -8.48
C TYR A 213 -9.50 -12.01 -8.51
N VAL A 214 -9.62 -11.14 -7.53
CA VAL A 214 -8.61 -10.13 -7.24
C VAL A 214 -8.36 -10.05 -5.74
N ASP A 215 -7.11 -9.89 -5.37
CA ASP A 215 -6.72 -9.71 -3.99
C ASP A 215 -6.95 -8.26 -3.58
N ILE A 216 -7.72 -8.09 -2.49
CA ILE A 216 -8.08 -6.80 -1.91
C ILE A 216 -7.47 -6.73 -0.53
N GLU A 217 -6.62 -5.73 -0.32
CA GLU A 217 -6.17 -5.35 1.00
C GLU A 217 -7.19 -4.38 1.61
N PHE A 218 -8.12 -4.92 2.39
CA PHE A 218 -9.11 -4.14 3.12
C PHE A 218 -8.43 -3.23 4.13
N ASP A 219 -8.88 -1.99 4.15
CA ASP A 219 -8.43 -0.99 5.11
C ASP A 219 -9.57 -0.57 6.04
N CYS A 220 -10.83 -0.78 5.65
CA CYS A 220 -11.98 -0.53 6.49
C CYS A 220 -13.09 -1.53 6.18
N ILE A 221 -13.64 -2.13 7.22
CA ILE A 221 -14.87 -2.92 7.15
C ILE A 221 -15.74 -2.45 8.31
N VAL A 222 -17.00 -2.15 8.02
CA VAL A 222 -18.05 -2.10 9.04
C VAL A 222 -18.92 -3.35 8.88
N ASN A 223 -19.53 -3.82 9.96
CA ASN A 223 -20.33 -5.04 9.90
C ASN A 223 -21.75 -4.73 9.37
N PRO A 224 -22.10 -5.09 8.12
CA PRO A 224 -23.42 -4.82 7.57
C PRO A 224 -24.51 -5.68 8.23
N HIS A 225 -24.15 -6.81 8.86
CA HIS A 225 -25.09 -7.66 9.61
C HIS A 225 -25.56 -7.00 10.92
N GLU A 226 -24.86 -5.97 11.40
CA GLU A 226 -25.28 -5.13 12.53
C GLU A 226 -26.03 -3.86 12.07
N GLY A 227 -26.40 -3.77 10.79
CA GLY A 227 -27.05 -2.58 10.22
C GLY A 227 -26.10 -1.41 9.97
N LYS A 228 -24.77 -1.60 10.10
CA LYS A 228 -23.79 -0.57 9.78
C LYS A 228 -23.50 -0.62 8.29
N ILE A 229 -24.21 0.18 7.52
CA ILE A 229 -24.02 0.29 6.07
C ILE A 229 -24.20 1.72 5.58
N LEU A 230 -23.32 2.18 4.67
CA LEU A 230 -23.51 3.45 3.97
C LEU A 230 -24.58 3.24 2.91
N SER A 231 -25.81 3.59 3.28
CA SER A 231 -27.01 3.16 2.55
C SER A 231 -27.03 3.63 1.10
N LYS A 232 -27.64 2.81 0.24
CA LYS A 232 -27.86 3.12 -1.17
C LYS A 232 -28.63 4.43 -1.35
N GLU A 233 -29.58 4.75 -0.47
CA GLU A 233 -30.31 6.02 -0.53
C GLU A 233 -29.39 7.23 -0.41
N ILE A 234 -28.43 7.18 0.52
CA ILE A 234 -27.42 8.24 0.68
C ILE A 234 -26.53 8.30 -0.56
N LEU A 235 -26.12 7.15 -1.09
CA LEU A 235 -25.27 7.05 -2.29
C LEU A 235 -25.95 7.57 -3.56
N ASP A 236 -27.21 7.23 -3.80
CA ASP A 236 -27.99 7.72 -4.94
C ASP A 236 -28.16 9.25 -4.87
N LYS A 237 -28.32 9.80 -3.65
CA LYS A 237 -28.49 11.23 -3.43
C LYS A 237 -27.22 12.03 -3.73
N HIS A 238 -26.05 11.53 -3.33
CA HIS A 238 -24.77 12.23 -3.54
C HIS A 238 -24.17 11.93 -4.93
N PHE A 239 -24.37 10.72 -5.45
CA PHE A 239 -23.78 10.24 -6.70
C PHE A 239 -24.84 9.67 -7.65
N PRO A 240 -25.77 10.51 -8.15
CA PRO A 240 -26.89 10.06 -8.98
C PRO A 240 -26.47 9.52 -10.36
N SER A 241 -25.25 9.82 -10.82
CA SER A 241 -24.66 9.32 -12.06
C SER A 241 -24.30 7.83 -11.98
N MET A 242 -24.06 7.31 -10.78
CA MET A 242 -23.63 5.93 -10.57
C MET A 242 -24.83 5.03 -10.30
N ASN A 243 -24.92 3.92 -11.03
CA ASN A 243 -25.87 2.86 -10.66
C ASN A 243 -25.27 2.04 -9.51
N TRP A 244 -25.82 2.18 -8.31
CA TRP A 244 -25.37 1.42 -7.13
C TRP A 244 -25.97 0.01 -7.05
N SER A 245 -26.91 -0.35 -7.93
CA SER A 245 -27.48 -1.69 -8.08
C SER A 245 -26.84 -2.43 -9.26
N GLN A 246 -25.51 -2.56 -9.24
CA GLN A 246 -24.78 -3.24 -10.31
C GLN A 246 -25.16 -4.73 -10.37
N ARG A 247 -25.16 -5.29 -11.60
CA ARG A 247 -25.36 -6.73 -11.84
C ARG A 247 -24.05 -7.49 -11.99
N ALA A 248 -22.95 -6.78 -12.16
CA ALA A 248 -21.62 -7.35 -12.34
C ALA A 248 -20.67 -6.80 -11.27
N SER A 249 -19.85 -7.68 -10.70
CA SER A 249 -18.79 -7.29 -9.75
C SER A 249 -17.62 -6.66 -10.49
N GLY A 250 -16.90 -5.75 -9.82
CA GLY A 250 -15.68 -5.12 -10.35
C GLY A 250 -15.93 -3.98 -11.33
N VAL A 251 -17.05 -3.27 -11.24
CA VAL A 251 -17.36 -2.13 -12.13
C VAL A 251 -16.45 -0.94 -11.80
N GLU A 252 -15.90 -0.28 -12.83
CA GLU A 252 -15.11 0.95 -12.64
C GLU A 252 -16.01 2.15 -12.38
N MET A 253 -15.69 2.91 -11.35
CA MET A 253 -16.45 4.09 -10.92
C MET A 253 -15.97 5.33 -11.68
N LYS A 254 -16.35 5.45 -12.95
CA LYS A 254 -15.84 6.49 -13.87
C LYS A 254 -16.46 7.88 -13.66
N ASP A 255 -17.73 7.93 -13.29
CA ASP A 255 -18.52 9.16 -13.22
C ASP A 255 -18.83 9.57 -11.77
N VAL A 256 -17.95 9.21 -10.84
CA VAL A 256 -18.06 9.49 -9.40
C VAL A 256 -16.87 10.36 -8.97
N ASP A 257 -17.12 11.43 -8.22
CA ASP A 257 -16.02 12.13 -7.55
C ASP A 257 -15.53 11.28 -6.38
N LEU A 258 -14.39 10.61 -6.59
CA LEU A 258 -13.80 9.70 -5.63
C LEU A 258 -13.32 10.41 -4.34
N ASN A 259 -13.07 11.74 -4.39
CA ASN A 259 -12.81 12.52 -3.19
C ASN A 259 -14.03 12.56 -2.29
N GLU A 260 -15.16 12.96 -2.88
CA GLU A 260 -16.41 13.17 -2.17
C GLU A 260 -16.92 11.83 -1.60
N LEU A 261 -16.78 10.75 -2.37
CA LEU A 261 -17.12 9.41 -1.90
C LEU A 261 -16.24 8.98 -0.72
N GLU A 262 -14.92 9.21 -0.79
CA GLU A 262 -14.01 8.85 0.30
C GLU A 262 -14.26 9.71 1.55
N GLU A 263 -14.58 11.00 1.40
CA GLU A 263 -14.95 11.88 2.51
C GLU A 263 -16.24 11.40 3.19
N LEU A 264 -17.26 11.06 2.39
CA LEU A 264 -18.52 10.49 2.88
C LEU A 264 -18.28 9.16 3.60
N TRP A 265 -17.50 8.26 3.00
CA TRP A 265 -17.15 6.96 3.57
C TRP A 265 -16.35 7.08 4.86
N SER A 266 -15.35 7.97 4.91
CA SER A 266 -14.53 8.24 6.10
C SER A 266 -15.38 8.77 7.25
N SER A 267 -16.28 9.72 6.95
CA SER A 267 -17.22 10.29 7.90
C SER A 267 -18.16 9.23 8.48
N PHE A 268 -18.70 8.36 7.61
CA PHE A 268 -19.61 7.29 8.00
C PHE A 268 -18.91 6.20 8.83
N SER A 269 -17.75 5.71 8.38
CA SER A 269 -17.02 4.62 9.03
C SER A 269 -16.27 5.04 10.30
N GLY A 270 -16.19 6.35 10.57
CA GLY A 270 -15.39 6.90 11.68
C GLY A 270 -13.89 6.83 11.44
N LYS A 271 -13.45 6.58 10.20
CA LYS A 271 -12.03 6.48 9.84
C LYS A 271 -11.45 7.85 9.52
N THR A 272 -10.35 8.24 10.16
CA THR A 272 -9.70 9.52 9.87
C THR A 272 -8.97 9.47 8.52
N THR A 273 -9.21 10.47 7.66
CA THR A 273 -8.57 10.60 6.33
C THR A 273 -7.03 10.61 6.40
N GLU A 274 -6.45 10.97 7.54
CA GLU A 274 -5.00 10.94 7.81
C GLU A 274 -4.43 9.50 7.89
N ILE A 275 -5.17 8.55 8.45
CA ILE A 275 -4.73 7.14 8.57
C ILE A 275 -4.70 6.49 7.17
N ILE A 276 -5.70 6.80 6.34
CA ILE A 276 -5.81 6.31 4.96
C ILE A 276 -4.62 6.80 4.13
N ARG A 277 -4.25 8.08 4.26
CA ARG A 277 -3.06 8.67 3.61
C ARG A 277 -1.75 8.02 4.05
N THR A 278 -1.62 7.71 5.34
CA THR A 278 -0.41 7.10 5.90
C THR A 278 -0.21 5.66 5.39
N LYS A 279 -1.28 4.89 5.21
CA LYS A 279 -1.20 3.53 4.68
C LYS A 279 -0.87 3.51 3.18
N VAL A 280 -1.43 4.44 2.40
CA VAL A 280 -1.04 4.61 0.98
C VAL A 280 0.42 5.07 0.85
N ASP A 281 0.93 5.87 1.78
CA ASP A 281 2.35 6.20 1.84
C ASP A 281 3.24 4.95 2.11
N LEU A 282 2.76 3.99 2.91
CA LEU A 282 3.45 2.74 3.23
C LEU A 282 3.37 1.68 2.12
N LEU A 283 2.30 1.68 1.31
CA LEU A 283 2.15 0.74 0.19
C LEU A 283 3.03 1.10 -1.01
N ALA A 284 3.45 2.37 -1.12
CA ALA A 284 4.28 2.81 -2.24
C ALA A 284 5.79 2.47 -2.07
N GLU A 285 6.27 2.18 -0.86
CA GLU A 285 7.67 1.84 -0.57
C GLU A 285 7.71 1.00 0.72
N GLU A 286 8.27 -0.22 0.66
CA GLU A 286 8.48 -1.11 1.80
C GLU A 286 8.92 -0.38 3.10
N VAL A 287 8.18 -0.64 4.18
CA VAL A 287 8.49 -0.50 5.62
C VAL A 287 9.37 0.70 6.04
N ILE A 288 8.72 1.78 6.52
CA ILE A 288 9.38 2.76 7.42
C ILE A 288 9.29 2.24 8.85
N ASN A 289 10.45 1.93 9.42
CA ASN A 289 10.63 1.59 10.83
C ASN A 289 10.46 2.86 11.71
N PRO A 290 9.46 2.97 12.60
CA PRO A 290 9.42 4.08 13.54
C PRO A 290 10.31 3.74 14.75
N GLU A 291 11.30 4.59 15.03
CA GLU A 291 12.05 4.61 16.29
C GLU A 291 11.13 5.00 17.45
N ARG A 292 10.37 4.04 17.99
CA ARG A 292 9.86 4.04 19.37
C ARG A 292 9.76 2.60 19.87
N TYR A 293 10.55 2.28 20.89
CA TYR A 293 10.47 0.99 21.57
C TYR A 293 9.43 1.08 22.68
N ILE A 294 8.29 0.39 22.50
CA ILE A 294 7.40 0.01 23.60
C ILE A 294 7.63 -1.48 23.80
N GLU A 295 8.17 -1.85 24.96
CA GLU A 295 8.37 -3.24 25.34
C GLU A 295 6.99 -3.91 25.58
N GLY A 296 6.75 -5.05 24.95
CA GLY A 296 5.49 -5.81 25.09
C GLY A 296 4.46 -5.63 23.97
N SER A 297 4.72 -4.83 22.92
CA SER A 297 3.87 -4.85 21.72
C SER A 297 4.18 -6.09 20.87
N THR A 298 3.24 -7.03 20.75
CA THR A 298 3.32 -8.11 19.76
C THR A 298 3.24 -7.51 18.36
N ARG A 299 4.38 -7.41 17.70
CA ARG A 299 4.49 -7.00 16.29
C ARG A 299 4.42 -8.28 15.45
N GLN A 300 3.30 -8.52 14.76
CA GLN A 300 3.30 -9.54 13.72
C GLN A 300 4.11 -9.01 12.53
N ILE A 301 5.18 -9.72 12.22
CA ILE A 301 5.92 -9.56 10.96
C ILE A 301 5.14 -10.38 9.94
N TYR A 302 4.60 -9.70 8.93
CA TYR A 302 4.02 -10.35 7.76
C TYR A 302 5.11 -11.20 7.09
N VAL A 303 5.05 -12.51 7.28
CA VAL A 303 5.73 -13.45 6.39
C VAL A 303 4.82 -13.55 5.16
N ASN A 304 5.28 -12.94 4.06
CA ASN A 304 4.56 -12.85 2.80
C ASN A 304 3.87 -14.16 2.40
N ALA A 305 2.59 -14.03 2.04
CA ALA A 305 1.89 -14.71 0.96
C ALA A 305 2.63 -15.85 0.22
N TYR A 306 2.98 -16.94 0.91
CA TYR A 306 3.47 -18.15 0.23
C TYR A 306 3.15 -19.46 0.96
N GLU A 307 2.18 -19.41 1.88
CA GLU A 307 1.46 -20.60 2.35
C GLU A 307 0.29 -20.98 1.42
N ARG A 308 0.30 -20.49 0.17
CA ARG A 308 -0.81 -20.67 -0.80
C ARG A 308 -0.85 -22.04 -1.48
N ASN A 309 0.09 -22.95 -1.23
CA ASN A 309 -0.06 -24.36 -1.59
C ASN A 309 0.33 -25.28 -0.43
N LYS A 310 -0.62 -25.52 0.49
CA LYS A 310 -0.46 -26.49 1.59
C LYS A 310 0.03 -27.86 1.11
N LYS A 311 -0.32 -28.28 -0.11
CA LYS A 311 0.14 -29.55 -0.69
C LYS A 311 1.64 -29.51 -1.02
N ALA A 312 2.12 -28.43 -1.65
CA ALA A 312 3.55 -28.27 -1.96
C ALA A 312 4.39 -28.13 -0.68
N ARG A 313 3.90 -27.39 0.33
CA ARG A 313 4.54 -27.31 1.65
C ARG A 313 4.64 -28.70 2.29
N ASN A 314 3.53 -29.43 2.38
CA ASN A 314 3.51 -30.75 3.00
C ASN A 314 4.40 -31.72 2.24
N LYS A 315 4.45 -31.64 0.90
CA LYS A 315 5.35 -32.46 0.09
C LYS A 315 6.83 -32.15 0.34
N CYS A 316 7.20 -30.87 0.42
CA CYS A 316 8.56 -30.45 0.78
C CYS A 316 8.95 -30.99 2.17
N ILE A 317 8.04 -30.92 3.14
CA ILE A 317 8.26 -31.45 4.50
C ILE A 317 8.31 -32.97 4.52
N GLU A 318 7.51 -33.68 3.71
CA GLU A 318 7.61 -35.14 3.56
C GLU A 318 8.98 -35.56 3.00
N ILE A 319 9.57 -34.75 2.11
CA ILE A 319 10.87 -35.04 1.48
C ILE A 319 12.03 -34.72 2.43
N TYR A 320 12.02 -33.53 3.04
CA TYR A 320 13.17 -32.96 3.75
C TYR A 320 13.05 -33.00 5.28
N GLY A 321 11.87 -33.28 5.81
CA GLY A 321 11.57 -33.25 7.24
C GLY A 321 11.56 -31.85 7.84
N TYR A 322 11.63 -31.79 9.17
CA TYR A 322 11.58 -30.56 9.97
C TYR A 322 12.95 -30.01 10.39
N ASN A 323 14.01 -30.50 9.76
CA ASN A 323 15.36 -30.00 10.00
C ASN A 323 15.64 -28.80 9.09
N CYS A 324 16.17 -27.72 9.67
CA CYS A 324 16.56 -26.56 8.89
C CYS A 324 17.64 -26.93 7.88
N SER A 325 17.36 -26.70 6.60
CA SER A 325 18.28 -27.03 5.51
C SER A 325 19.55 -26.21 5.56
N VAL A 326 19.55 -25.04 6.22
CA VAL A 326 20.69 -24.12 6.36
C VAL A 326 21.55 -24.47 7.57
N CYS A 327 20.98 -24.45 8.78
CA CYS A 327 21.72 -24.60 10.03
C CYS A 327 21.56 -25.96 10.72
N GLY A 328 20.75 -26.87 10.16
CA GLY A 328 20.51 -28.21 10.69
C GLY A 328 19.61 -28.27 11.91
N VAL A 329 19.12 -27.14 12.42
CA VAL A 329 18.33 -27.10 13.66
C VAL A 329 16.95 -27.74 13.48
N ASN A 330 16.54 -28.57 14.45
CA ASN A 330 15.18 -29.04 14.61
C ASN A 330 14.52 -28.29 15.77
N LEU A 331 13.39 -27.63 15.53
CA LEU A 331 12.74 -26.82 16.56
C LEU A 331 11.99 -27.67 17.59
N GLU A 332 11.46 -28.83 17.22
CA GLU A 332 10.81 -29.76 18.15
C GLU A 332 11.83 -30.37 19.13
N GLU A 333 13.05 -30.68 18.67
CA GLU A 333 14.11 -31.17 19.56
C GLU A 333 14.55 -30.12 20.60
N ILE A 334 14.49 -28.83 20.25
CA ILE A 334 14.92 -27.74 21.12
C ILE A 334 13.81 -27.30 22.07
N TYR A 335 12.60 -27.11 21.54
CA TYR A 335 11.50 -26.47 22.25
C TYR A 335 10.42 -27.49 22.70
N GLY A 336 10.54 -28.75 22.32
CA GLY A 336 9.56 -29.79 22.63
C GLY A 336 8.29 -29.67 21.78
N GLU A 337 7.20 -30.30 22.24
CA GLU A 337 5.95 -30.41 21.48
C GLU A 337 5.34 -29.07 21.05
N ILE A 338 5.61 -27.97 21.76
CA ILE A 338 5.09 -26.64 21.39
C ILE A 338 5.61 -26.15 20.03
N ALA A 339 6.73 -26.70 19.55
CA ALA A 339 7.32 -26.40 18.24
C ALA A 339 7.19 -27.58 17.26
N LYS A 340 6.34 -28.56 17.57
CA LYS A 340 6.05 -29.68 16.69
C LYS A 340 5.52 -29.18 15.35
N GLU A 341 6.07 -29.74 14.29
CA GLU A 341 5.77 -29.38 12.89
C GLU A 341 6.03 -27.91 12.50
N PHE A 342 6.72 -27.15 13.36
CA PHE A 342 6.97 -25.73 13.16
C PHE A 342 8.27 -25.52 12.36
N ILE A 343 8.12 -25.27 11.05
CA ILE A 343 9.21 -24.85 10.16
C ILE A 343 8.65 -24.05 8.97
N HIS A 344 9.45 -23.12 8.45
CA HIS A 344 9.10 -22.37 7.23
C HIS A 344 9.65 -23.07 5.99
N VAL A 345 8.99 -22.85 4.85
CA VAL A 345 9.45 -23.36 3.54
C VAL A 345 9.82 -22.16 2.67
N HIS A 346 11.02 -22.20 2.08
CA HIS A 346 11.61 -21.11 1.31
C HIS A 346 11.93 -21.55 -0.12
N HIS A 347 11.82 -20.63 -1.07
CA HIS A 347 12.14 -20.89 -2.47
C HIS A 347 13.63 -20.76 -2.71
N ILE A 348 14.24 -21.75 -3.36
CA ILE A 348 15.66 -21.69 -3.71
C ILE A 348 15.92 -20.61 -4.78
N LYS A 349 14.95 -20.36 -5.67
CA LYS A 349 15.01 -19.31 -6.69
C LYS A 349 14.07 -18.14 -6.34
N PRO A 350 14.53 -16.88 -6.36
CA PRO A 350 13.67 -15.73 -6.14
C PRO A 350 12.57 -15.64 -7.21
N ILE A 351 11.31 -15.56 -6.76
CA ILE A 351 10.13 -15.47 -7.64
C ILE A 351 10.19 -14.21 -8.53
N SER A 352 10.87 -13.15 -8.09
CA SER A 352 11.13 -11.93 -8.86
C SER A 352 11.90 -12.16 -10.17
N SER A 353 12.56 -13.31 -10.33
CA SER A 353 13.28 -13.71 -11.56
C SER A 353 12.43 -14.54 -12.53
N ILE A 354 11.22 -14.96 -12.13
CA ILE A 354 10.35 -15.86 -12.89
C ILE A 354 9.10 -15.08 -13.33
N ASN A 355 9.18 -14.44 -14.50
CA ASN A 355 8.12 -13.60 -15.08
C ASN A 355 6.96 -14.40 -15.75
N GLN A 356 6.72 -15.66 -15.37
CA GLN A 356 5.66 -16.52 -15.93
C GLN A 356 5.13 -17.51 -14.87
N GLU A 357 3.87 -17.97 -15.03
CA GLU A 357 3.34 -19.11 -14.28
C GLU A 357 4.30 -20.31 -14.43
N TYR A 358 4.77 -20.87 -13.31
CA TYR A 358 5.63 -22.06 -13.32
C TYR A 358 5.09 -23.11 -12.36
N GLU A 359 5.21 -24.38 -12.76
CA GLU A 359 4.88 -25.52 -11.90
C GLU A 359 5.98 -25.65 -10.84
N ILE A 360 5.59 -25.48 -9.56
CA ILE A 360 6.51 -25.58 -8.42
C ILE A 360 6.84 -27.05 -8.18
N ASP A 361 8.11 -27.42 -8.22
CA ASP A 361 8.58 -28.72 -7.78
C ASP A 361 8.99 -28.66 -6.29
N PRO A 362 8.26 -29.33 -5.37
CA PRO A 362 8.56 -29.31 -3.95
C PRO A 362 9.93 -29.91 -3.58
N GLU A 363 10.53 -30.71 -4.47
CA GLU A 363 11.87 -31.26 -4.27
C GLU A 363 12.94 -30.25 -4.68
N THR A 364 12.82 -29.61 -5.84
CA THR A 364 13.93 -28.82 -6.40
C THR A 364 13.80 -27.31 -6.20
N ASP A 365 12.60 -26.79 -5.95
CA ASP A 365 12.36 -25.36 -5.80
C ASP A 365 12.16 -24.94 -4.34
N LEU A 366 11.90 -25.87 -3.43
CA LEU A 366 11.55 -25.60 -2.03
C LEU A 366 12.53 -26.24 -1.04
N VAL A 367 12.79 -25.56 0.08
CA VAL A 367 13.52 -26.13 1.22
C VAL A 367 12.93 -25.72 2.57
N PRO A 368 12.94 -26.60 3.58
CA PRO A 368 12.59 -26.21 4.95
C PRO A 368 13.72 -25.43 5.61
N ILE A 369 13.41 -24.27 6.19
CA ILE A 369 14.36 -23.46 6.96
C ILE A 369 13.73 -22.91 8.25
N CYS A 370 14.54 -22.73 9.30
CA CYS A 370 14.06 -22.20 10.57
C CYS A 370 13.76 -20.69 10.46
N PRO A 371 12.93 -20.13 11.37
CA PRO A 371 12.58 -18.71 11.39
C PRO A 371 13.80 -17.76 11.39
N ASN A 372 14.87 -18.14 12.09
CA ASN A 372 16.08 -17.33 12.17
C ASN A 372 16.83 -17.28 10.83
N CYS A 373 17.00 -18.42 10.16
CA CYS A 373 17.64 -18.47 8.85
C CYS A 373 16.78 -17.75 7.80
N HIS A 374 15.46 -17.97 7.82
CA HIS A 374 14.52 -17.27 6.93
C HIS A 374 14.62 -15.75 7.08
N ALA A 375 14.61 -15.25 8.31
CA ALA A 375 14.73 -13.82 8.59
C ALA A 375 16.08 -13.24 8.14
N VAL A 376 17.18 -14.00 8.24
CA VAL A 376 18.51 -13.56 7.81
C VAL A 376 18.61 -13.47 6.28
N ILE A 377 18.02 -14.42 5.54
CA ILE A 377 18.01 -14.42 4.07
C ILE A 377 17.40 -13.12 3.52
N HIS A 378 16.34 -12.61 4.15
CA HIS A 378 15.60 -11.42 3.67
C HIS A 378 16.00 -10.08 4.30
N ARG A 379 17.05 -10.02 5.14
CA ARG A 379 17.28 -8.87 6.05
C ARG A 379 17.79 -7.56 5.38
N ARG A 380 18.22 -7.54 4.12
CA ARG A 380 19.01 -6.42 3.54
C ARG A 380 18.74 -6.03 2.07
N ASN A 381 17.60 -6.37 1.47
CA ASN A 381 17.38 -6.22 0.00
C ASN A 381 18.50 -6.90 -0.83
N GLN A 382 19.11 -7.94 -0.26
CA GLN A 382 20.06 -8.82 -0.92
C GLN A 382 19.56 -10.23 -0.59
N ASP A 383 18.97 -10.90 -1.58
CA ASP A 383 18.53 -12.29 -1.48
C ASP A 383 19.77 -13.19 -1.41
N ILE A 384 20.31 -13.35 -0.20
CA ILE A 384 21.46 -14.24 0.03
C ILE A 384 21.00 -15.68 -0.21
N SER A 385 21.70 -16.42 -1.07
CA SER A 385 21.35 -17.80 -1.37
C SER A 385 21.54 -18.72 -0.15
N ILE A 386 20.80 -19.84 -0.13
CA ILE A 386 20.94 -20.89 0.90
C ILE A 386 22.39 -21.37 1.02
N SER A 387 23.11 -21.51 -0.11
CA SER A 387 24.52 -21.89 -0.14
C SER A 387 25.42 -20.85 0.52
N GLU A 388 25.23 -19.58 0.21
CA GLU A 388 26.04 -18.50 0.80
C GLU A 388 25.80 -18.41 2.31
N LEU A 389 24.55 -18.55 2.76
CA LEU A 389 24.25 -18.53 4.19
C LEU A 389 24.83 -19.75 4.93
N LYS A 390 24.85 -20.93 4.29
CA LYS A 390 25.55 -22.12 4.81
C LYS A 390 27.04 -21.86 4.98
N ASP A 391 27.68 -21.26 3.98
CA ASP A 391 29.11 -20.98 4.02
C ASP A 391 29.46 -19.94 5.09
N ILE A 392 28.62 -18.93 5.28
CA ILE A 392 28.77 -17.95 6.38
C ILE A 392 28.69 -18.64 7.75
N ILE A 393 27.80 -19.62 7.92
CA ILE A 393 27.65 -20.37 9.18
C ILE A 393 28.83 -21.32 9.40
N LYS A 394 29.34 -21.98 8.35
CA LYS A 394 30.48 -22.91 8.43
C LYS A 394 31.83 -22.22 8.62
N ASN A 395 31.97 -20.96 8.18
CA ASN A 395 33.19 -20.16 8.34
C ASN A 395 33.24 -19.37 9.66
N LYS A 396 32.39 -19.72 10.62
CA LYS A 396 32.49 -19.36 12.04
C LYS A 396 32.98 -20.56 12.83
#